data_AF-A0A538GT91-F1
#
_entry.id   AF-A0A538GT91-F1
#
_cell.length_a   1.000
_cell.length_b   1.000
_cell.length_c   1.000
_cell.angle_alpha   90.00
_cell.angle_beta   90.00
_cell.angle_gamma   90.00
#
_symmetry.space_group_name_H-M   'P 1'
#
loop_
_entity.id
_entity.type
_entity.pdbx_description
1 polymer ?
#
loop_
_entity_poly.entity_id
_entity_poly.type
_entity_poly.pdbx_seq_one_letter_code
_entity_poly.pdbx_strand_id
1 'polypeptide(L)'
;MRKLIFLTLVAALAVPAWATAGSPSAGDRTNAAKQCASEHQAMGTDLFKQTYGTNANKSNAFGKCVSQRAKQNQQARSNAAGQCRSERAADPAAFAAAYGTGKNHKNAFGKCVSSKAKSAEAKQTHAVVNAAKQCRTEQQADPAAFKAQYGTNANKSNAFGKCVSSKVKHTP
;
A
#
# COMPACT_ATOMS: atom_id res chain seq x y z
N MET A 1 52.89 39.60 15.21
CA MET A 1 52.40 40.12 13.91
C MET A 1 51.06 39.49 13.58
N ARG A 2 50.08 40.33 13.22
CA ARG A 2 48.73 39.99 12.75
C ARG A 2 48.77 38.99 11.58
N LYS A 3 47.78 38.08 11.52
CA LYS A 3 46.74 38.09 10.47
C LYS A 3 45.62 37.08 10.78
N LEU A 4 44.43 37.63 10.99
CA LEU A 4 43.14 36.95 11.01
C LEU A 4 42.79 36.51 9.58
N ILE A 5 42.39 35.25 9.38
CA ILE A 5 41.57 34.85 8.23
C ILE A 5 40.44 33.97 8.74
N PHE A 6 39.27 34.60 8.85
CA PHE A 6 37.98 33.95 8.97
C PHE A 6 37.67 33.21 7.67
N LEU A 7 37.33 31.92 7.75
CA LEU A 7 36.71 31.20 6.64
C LEU A 7 35.45 30.51 7.17
N THR A 8 34.34 31.05 6.70
CA THR A 8 32.96 30.81 7.11
C THR A 8 32.54 29.36 6.86
N LEU A 9 32.10 28.71 7.93
CA LEU A 9 31.51 27.38 7.93
C LEU A 9 30.08 27.50 7.40
N VAL A 10 29.88 27.18 6.12
CA VAL A 10 28.52 27.06 5.53
C VAL A 10 27.91 25.78 6.08
N ALA A 11 27.13 25.93 7.14
CA ALA A 11 26.25 24.87 7.62
C ALA A 11 25.18 24.60 6.54
N ALA A 12 25.39 23.56 5.75
CA ALA A 12 24.34 22.99 4.92
C ALA A 12 23.24 22.49 5.86
N LEU A 13 22.16 23.27 5.96
CA LEU A 13 20.92 22.86 6.59
C LEU A 13 20.41 21.63 5.83
N ALA A 14 20.71 20.44 6.35
CA ALA A 14 20.00 19.22 6.03
C ALA A 14 18.58 19.40 6.56
N VAL A 15 17.70 19.98 5.75
CA VAL A 15 16.26 19.94 6.01
C VAL A 15 15.89 18.46 6.00
N PRO A 16 15.46 17.87 7.12
CA PRO A 16 14.91 16.53 7.06
C PRO A 16 13.62 16.67 6.24
N ALA A 17 13.63 16.15 5.01
CA ALA A 17 12.45 16.04 4.19
C ALA A 17 11.51 15.04 4.86
N TRP A 18 10.73 15.51 5.82
CA TRP A 18 9.60 14.78 6.35
C TRP A 18 8.61 14.75 5.21
N ALA A 19 8.70 13.70 4.39
CA ALA A 19 7.72 13.39 3.38
C ALA A 19 6.41 13.17 4.12
N THR A 20 5.63 14.24 4.29
CA THR A 20 4.23 14.12 4.68
C THR A 20 3.60 13.29 3.58
N ALA A 21 3.25 12.05 3.92
CA ALA A 21 2.47 11.21 3.03
C ALA A 21 1.16 11.98 2.80
N GLY A 22 1.07 12.66 1.66
CA GLY A 22 -0.10 13.45 1.29
C GLY A 22 -1.36 12.59 1.39
N SER A 23 -2.50 13.21 1.63
CA SER A 23 -3.78 12.52 1.58
C SER A 23 -3.95 11.81 0.23
N PRO A 24 -4.60 10.63 0.18
CA PRO A 24 -4.84 9.95 -1.10
C PRO A 24 -5.47 10.89 -2.11
N SER A 25 -5.00 10.83 -3.35
CA SER A 25 -5.55 11.58 -4.48
C SER A 25 -6.89 10.99 -4.95
N ALA A 26 -7.56 11.66 -5.88
CA ALA A 26 -8.75 11.10 -6.54
C ALA A 26 -8.42 9.79 -7.26
N GLY A 27 -7.28 9.73 -7.97
CA GLY A 27 -6.83 8.52 -8.66
C GLY A 27 -6.60 7.34 -7.73
N ASP A 28 -6.04 7.58 -6.53
CA ASP A 28 -5.84 6.52 -5.53
C ASP A 28 -7.17 5.94 -5.05
N ARG A 29 -8.17 6.80 -4.84
CA ARG A 29 -9.53 6.38 -4.45
C ARG A 29 -10.22 5.61 -5.57
N THR A 30 -10.08 6.04 -6.83
CA THR A 30 -10.63 5.33 -7.99
C THR A 30 -10.02 3.94 -8.14
N ASN A 31 -8.69 3.83 -8.03
CA ASN A 31 -8.02 2.52 -8.08
C ASN A 31 -8.40 1.65 -6.87
N ALA A 32 -8.50 2.25 -5.68
CA ALA A 32 -8.95 1.56 -4.47
C ALA A 32 -10.35 0.97 -4.63
N ALA A 33 -11.29 1.70 -5.22
CA ALA A 33 -12.63 1.19 -5.51
C ALA A 33 -12.61 -0.03 -6.44
N LYS A 34 -11.76 0.00 -7.48
CA LYS A 34 -11.58 -1.14 -8.40
C LYS A 34 -10.97 -2.36 -7.70
N GLN A 35 -9.95 -2.16 -6.88
CA GLN A 35 -9.37 -3.23 -6.06
C GLN A 35 -10.42 -3.84 -5.12
N CYS A 36 -11.17 -3.01 -4.40
CA CYS A 36 -12.22 -3.46 -3.49
C CYS A 36 -13.35 -4.22 -4.20
N ALA A 37 -13.71 -3.83 -5.44
CA ALA A 37 -14.65 -4.58 -6.25
C ALA A 37 -14.08 -5.96 -6.62
N SER A 38 -12.82 -6.03 -7.04
CA SER A 38 -12.14 -7.29 -7.35
C SER A 38 -12.03 -8.21 -6.13
N GLU A 39 -11.71 -7.66 -4.97
CA GLU A 39 -11.65 -8.41 -3.72
C GLU A 39 -13.01 -8.93 -3.30
N HIS A 40 -14.05 -8.09 -3.40
CA HIS A 40 -15.42 -8.49 -3.11
C HIS A 40 -15.86 -9.65 -4.00
N GLN A 41 -15.56 -9.58 -5.31
CA GLN A 41 -15.84 -10.68 -6.24
C GLN A 41 -15.05 -11.95 -5.88
N ALA A 42 -13.77 -11.82 -5.55
CA ALA A 42 -12.89 -12.98 -5.28
C ALA A 42 -13.14 -13.65 -3.92
N MET A 43 -13.67 -12.92 -2.93
CA MET A 43 -13.96 -13.40 -1.59
C MET A 43 -15.43 -13.81 -1.39
N GLY A 44 -16.35 -13.19 -2.13
CA GLY A 44 -17.78 -13.23 -1.83
C GLY A 44 -18.18 -12.29 -0.70
N THR A 45 -19.48 -12.01 -0.59
CA THR A 45 -20.01 -10.95 0.29
C THR A 45 -19.72 -11.17 1.77
N ASP A 46 -19.92 -12.39 2.29
CA ASP A 46 -19.77 -12.67 3.72
C ASP A 46 -18.31 -12.55 4.17
N LEU A 47 -17.39 -13.15 3.41
CA LEU A 47 -15.97 -13.06 3.70
C LEU A 47 -15.47 -11.62 3.57
N PHE A 48 -15.89 -10.90 2.53
CA PHE A 48 -15.53 -9.49 2.36
C PHE A 48 -16.04 -8.61 3.52
N LYS A 49 -17.30 -8.78 3.95
CA LYS A 49 -17.86 -8.11 5.13
C LYS A 49 -17.12 -8.48 6.41
N GLN A 50 -16.67 -9.71 6.53
CA GLN A 50 -15.88 -10.15 7.67
C GLN A 50 -14.49 -9.51 7.70
N THR A 51 -13.86 -9.37 6.53
CA THR A 51 -12.54 -8.73 6.35
C THR A 51 -12.57 -7.24 6.69
N TYR A 52 -13.59 -6.50 6.21
CA TYR A 52 -13.58 -5.03 6.25
C TYR A 52 -14.66 -4.38 7.11
N GLY A 53 -15.76 -5.08 7.39
CA GLY A 53 -16.92 -4.52 8.07
C GLY A 53 -16.68 -4.35 9.57
N THR A 54 -16.92 -3.14 10.09
CA THR A 54 -16.66 -2.78 11.49
C THR A 54 -17.91 -2.40 12.29
N ASN A 55 -19.02 -2.07 11.63
CA ASN A 55 -20.29 -1.78 12.31
C ASN A 55 -21.10 -3.07 12.57
N ALA A 56 -22.18 -2.97 13.33
CA ALA A 56 -22.97 -4.13 13.79
C ALA A 56 -23.42 -5.06 12.65
N ASN A 57 -23.88 -4.50 11.53
CA ASN A 57 -24.34 -5.24 10.36
C ASN A 57 -23.28 -5.37 9.24
N LYS A 58 -22.04 -4.91 9.49
CA LYS A 58 -20.91 -4.93 8.54
C LYS A 58 -21.18 -4.26 7.19
N SER A 59 -22.20 -3.39 7.10
CA SER A 59 -22.58 -2.72 5.85
C SER A 59 -21.54 -1.70 5.37
N ASN A 60 -20.68 -1.22 6.27
CA ASN A 60 -19.64 -0.24 5.93
C ASN A 60 -18.38 -0.86 5.29
N ALA A 61 -18.37 -2.18 5.04
CA ALA A 61 -17.21 -2.93 4.56
C ALA A 61 -16.58 -2.33 3.29
N PHE A 62 -17.39 -1.98 2.28
CA PHE A 62 -16.86 -1.46 1.02
C PHE A 62 -16.18 -0.10 1.21
N GLY A 63 -16.83 0.82 1.92
CA GLY A 63 -16.24 2.13 2.24
C GLY A 63 -14.95 2.01 3.06
N LYS A 64 -14.89 1.07 4.01
CA LYS A 64 -13.68 0.78 4.78
C LYS A 64 -12.55 0.21 3.91
N CYS A 65 -12.88 -0.73 3.02
CA CYS A 65 -11.92 -1.23 2.04
C CYS A 65 -11.34 -0.09 1.20
N VAL A 66 -12.19 0.76 0.61
CA VAL A 66 -11.72 1.88 -0.24
C VAL A 66 -10.83 2.83 0.55
N SER A 67 -11.21 3.17 1.79
CA SER A 67 -10.40 4.04 2.65
C SER A 67 -9.01 3.45 2.93
N GLN A 68 -8.94 2.15 3.22
CA GLN A 68 -7.69 1.45 3.49
C GLN A 68 -6.82 1.35 2.23
N ARG A 69 -7.41 0.93 1.10
CA ARG A 69 -6.71 0.81 -0.18
C ARG A 69 -6.24 2.15 -0.71
N ALA A 70 -7.00 3.23 -0.55
CA ALA A 70 -6.57 4.55 -1.00
C ALA A 70 -5.29 5.01 -0.29
N LYS A 71 -5.16 4.74 1.02
CA LYS A 71 -3.92 5.01 1.77
C LYS A 71 -2.76 4.15 1.28
N GLN A 72 -3.01 2.86 1.02
CA GLN A 72 -1.98 1.95 0.51
C GLN A 72 -1.54 2.30 -0.90
N ASN A 73 -2.46 2.69 -1.79
CA ASN A 73 -2.17 3.12 -3.16
C ASN A 73 -1.32 4.40 -3.18
N GLN A 74 -1.64 5.35 -2.31
CA GLN A 74 -0.84 6.55 -2.14
C GLN A 74 0.60 6.21 -1.70
N GLN A 75 0.77 5.30 -0.73
CA GLN A 75 2.09 4.83 -0.33
C GLN A 75 2.82 4.10 -1.47
N ALA A 76 2.12 3.21 -2.17
CA ALA A 76 2.67 2.45 -3.30
C ALA A 76 3.15 3.39 -4.42
N ARG A 77 2.39 4.43 -4.73
CA ARG A 77 2.79 5.46 -5.69
C ARG A 77 4.00 6.28 -5.21
N SER A 78 4.05 6.64 -3.93
CA SER A 78 5.20 7.36 -3.37
C SER A 78 6.48 6.53 -3.45
N ASN A 79 6.39 5.26 -3.05
CA ASN A 79 7.49 4.30 -3.13
C ASN A 79 7.92 4.05 -4.59
N ALA A 80 6.96 3.87 -5.50
CA ALA A 80 7.21 3.72 -6.92
C ALA A 80 7.92 4.96 -7.50
N ALA A 81 7.50 6.17 -7.12
CA ALA A 81 8.18 7.40 -7.53
C ALA A 81 9.63 7.46 -7.01
N GLY A 82 9.89 7.03 -5.78
CA GLY A 82 11.24 6.86 -5.25
C GLY A 82 12.08 5.91 -6.10
N GLN A 83 11.59 4.69 -6.34
CA GLN A 83 12.26 3.68 -7.15
C GLN A 83 12.53 4.16 -8.57
N CYS A 84 11.55 4.79 -9.23
CA CYS A 84 11.71 5.32 -10.57
C CYS A 84 12.72 6.49 -10.64
N ARG A 85 12.87 7.28 -9.57
CA ARG A 85 13.94 8.31 -9.51
C ARG A 85 15.31 7.64 -9.45
N SER A 86 15.46 6.61 -8.63
CA SER A 86 16.70 5.84 -8.53
C SER A 86 17.05 5.14 -9.85
N GLU A 87 16.10 4.46 -10.48
CA GLU A 87 16.31 3.80 -11.78
C GLU A 87 16.71 4.79 -12.87
N ARG A 88 16.02 5.94 -12.95
CA ARG A 88 16.35 6.98 -13.93
C ARG A 88 17.73 7.61 -13.66
N ALA A 89 18.13 7.75 -12.40
CA ALA A 89 19.44 8.29 -12.04
C ALA A 89 20.58 7.31 -12.33
N ALA A 90 20.31 6.01 -12.21
CA ALA A 90 21.29 4.96 -12.51
C ALA A 90 21.59 4.87 -14.02
N ASP A 91 20.56 4.89 -14.87
CA ASP A 91 20.73 4.89 -16.33
C ASP A 91 19.57 5.62 -17.03
N PRO A 92 19.74 6.91 -17.36
CA PRO A 92 18.69 7.69 -18.03
C PRO A 92 18.30 7.14 -19.41
N ALA A 93 19.25 6.59 -20.16
CA ALA A 93 19.02 6.11 -21.52
C ALA A 93 18.24 4.79 -21.49
N ALA A 94 18.67 3.82 -20.67
CA ALA A 94 17.94 2.58 -20.48
C ALA A 94 16.56 2.84 -19.85
N PHE A 95 16.44 3.79 -18.92
CA PHE A 95 15.16 4.17 -18.34
C PHE A 95 14.18 4.72 -19.40
N ALA A 96 14.66 5.59 -20.28
CA ALA A 96 13.86 6.14 -21.38
C ALA A 96 13.45 5.04 -22.38
N ALA A 97 14.36 4.12 -22.71
CA ALA A 97 14.07 2.98 -23.56
C ALA A 97 13.03 2.03 -22.94
N ALA A 98 13.14 1.75 -21.63
CA ALA A 98 12.28 0.81 -20.92
C ALA A 98 10.85 1.34 -20.69
N TYR A 99 10.69 2.62 -20.35
CA TYR A 99 9.40 3.17 -19.94
C TYR A 99 8.84 4.25 -20.87
N GLY A 100 9.68 4.84 -21.72
CA GLY A 100 9.28 5.89 -22.64
C GLY A 100 8.38 5.38 -23.77
N THR A 101 7.60 6.27 -24.36
CA THR A 101 6.70 5.95 -25.48
C THR A 101 6.97 6.84 -26.69
N GLY A 102 6.90 6.23 -27.88
CA GLY A 102 7.17 6.88 -29.16
C GLY A 102 8.64 7.23 -29.38
N LYS A 103 8.91 7.89 -30.51
CA LYS A 103 10.27 8.25 -30.97
C LYS A 103 11.09 9.13 -30.02
N ASN A 104 10.43 9.84 -29.10
CA ASN A 104 11.07 10.75 -28.15
C ASN A 104 11.01 10.24 -26.70
N HIS A 105 10.68 8.96 -26.49
CA HIS A 105 10.59 8.33 -25.16
C HIS A 105 9.79 9.15 -24.12
N LYS A 106 8.71 9.80 -24.55
CA LYS A 106 7.91 10.66 -23.68
C LYS A 106 7.20 9.84 -22.61
N ASN A 107 6.90 10.48 -21.48
CA ASN A 107 6.13 9.93 -20.35
C ASN A 107 6.79 8.77 -19.58
N ALA A 108 8.10 8.52 -19.78
CA ALA A 108 8.82 7.42 -19.15
C ALA A 108 8.64 7.37 -17.63
N PHE A 109 8.81 8.50 -16.95
CA PHE A 109 8.67 8.54 -15.50
C PHE A 109 7.25 8.20 -15.03
N GLY A 110 6.23 8.80 -15.65
CA GLY A 110 4.83 8.50 -15.32
C GLY A 110 4.46 7.03 -15.57
N LYS A 111 4.98 6.43 -16.64
CA LYS A 111 4.80 5.01 -16.96
C LYS A 111 5.48 4.10 -15.94
N CYS A 112 6.71 4.41 -15.56
CA CYS A 112 7.42 3.68 -14.51
C CYS A 112 6.60 3.69 -13.20
N VAL A 113 6.19 4.88 -12.74
CA VAL A 113 5.44 5.02 -11.48
C VAL A 113 4.11 4.29 -11.56
N SER A 114 3.37 4.44 -12.65
CA SER A 114 2.07 3.78 -12.84
C SER A 114 2.22 2.25 -12.90
N SER A 115 3.22 1.73 -13.61
CA SER A 115 3.46 0.29 -13.72
C SER A 115 3.78 -0.34 -12.37
N LYS A 116 4.73 0.25 -11.63
CA LYS A 116 5.12 -0.24 -10.31
C LYS A 116 4.01 -0.12 -9.28
N ALA A 117 3.27 0.99 -9.28
CA ALA A 117 2.10 1.16 -8.41
C ALA A 117 1.04 0.08 -8.72
N LYS A 118 0.68 -0.13 -9.98
CA LYS A 118 -0.27 -1.19 -10.38
C LYS A 118 0.18 -2.58 -9.97
N SER A 119 1.48 -2.88 -10.11
CA SER A 119 2.04 -4.16 -9.65
C SER A 119 1.88 -4.34 -8.13
N ALA A 120 2.18 -3.29 -7.35
CA ALA A 120 1.99 -3.32 -5.90
C ALA A 120 0.51 -3.46 -5.51
N GLU A 121 -0.39 -2.76 -6.19
CA GLU A 121 -1.84 -2.85 -6.00
C GLU A 121 -2.36 -4.28 -6.27
N ALA A 122 -1.91 -4.91 -7.35
CA ALA A 122 -2.27 -6.29 -7.69
C ALA A 122 -1.75 -7.28 -6.65
N LYS A 123 -0.45 -7.21 -6.30
CA LYS A 123 0.16 -8.05 -5.25
C LYS A 123 -0.62 -7.94 -3.95
N GLN A 124 -0.97 -6.71 -3.56
CA GLN A 124 -1.72 -6.45 -2.35
C GLN A 124 -3.13 -7.05 -2.41
N THR A 125 -3.83 -6.92 -3.53
CA THR A 125 -5.14 -7.54 -3.76
C THR A 125 -5.07 -9.06 -3.57
N HIS A 126 -4.11 -9.72 -4.23
CA HIS A 126 -3.91 -11.17 -4.11
C HIS A 126 -3.55 -11.59 -2.69
N ALA A 127 -2.62 -10.89 -2.04
CA ALA A 127 -2.19 -11.19 -0.67
C ALA A 127 -3.38 -11.14 0.30
N VAL A 128 -4.23 -10.11 0.21
CA VAL A 128 -5.38 -10.00 1.11
C VAL A 128 -6.46 -11.04 0.81
N VAL A 129 -6.75 -11.34 -0.47
CA VAL A 129 -7.70 -12.41 -0.83
C VAL A 129 -7.24 -13.75 -0.27
N ASN A 130 -5.96 -14.10 -0.46
CA ASN A 130 -5.41 -15.36 0.02
C ASN A 130 -5.39 -15.41 1.55
N ALA A 131 -4.96 -14.34 2.20
CA ALA A 131 -4.97 -14.23 3.66
C ALA A 131 -6.38 -14.36 4.23
N ALA A 132 -7.39 -13.71 3.64
CA ALA A 132 -8.78 -13.82 4.08
C ALA A 132 -9.30 -15.25 3.96
N LYS A 133 -9.01 -15.94 2.86
CA LYS A 133 -9.40 -17.35 2.67
C LYS A 133 -8.73 -18.27 3.70
N GLN A 134 -7.42 -18.14 3.91
CA GLN A 134 -6.70 -18.91 4.92
C GLN A 134 -7.23 -18.65 6.33
N CYS A 135 -7.44 -17.38 6.70
CA CYS A 135 -8.02 -17.02 7.99
C CYS A 135 -9.43 -17.57 8.16
N ARG A 136 -10.21 -17.69 7.09
CA ARG A 136 -11.54 -18.31 7.16
C ARG A 136 -11.44 -19.81 7.41
N THR A 137 -10.53 -20.50 6.74
CA THR A 137 -10.27 -21.93 6.99
C THR A 137 -9.83 -22.18 8.42
N GLU A 138 -8.87 -21.40 8.94
CA GLU A 138 -8.41 -21.50 10.33
C GLU A 138 -9.53 -21.22 11.33
N GLN A 139 -10.34 -20.18 11.07
CA GLN A 139 -11.49 -19.85 11.91
C GLN A 139 -12.54 -20.96 11.94
N GLN A 140 -12.78 -21.65 10.82
CA GLN A 140 -13.74 -22.75 10.73
C GLN A 140 -13.25 -24.02 11.43
N ALA A 141 -11.93 -24.26 11.42
CA ALA A 141 -11.33 -25.42 12.07
C ALA A 141 -11.45 -25.33 13.61
N ASP A 142 -11.12 -24.17 14.19
CA ASP A 142 -11.30 -23.93 15.63
C ASP A 142 -11.62 -22.45 15.92
N PRO A 143 -12.91 -22.10 16.06
CA PRO A 143 -13.31 -20.72 16.34
C PRO A 143 -12.81 -20.18 17.69
N ALA A 144 -12.62 -21.04 18.69
CA ALA A 144 -12.20 -20.65 20.03
C ALA A 144 -10.69 -20.35 20.06
N ALA A 145 -9.89 -21.28 19.52
CA ALA A 145 -8.45 -21.08 19.37
C ALA A 145 -8.14 -19.89 18.45
N PHE A 146 -8.87 -19.74 17.33
CA PHE A 146 -8.69 -18.61 16.42
C PHE A 146 -8.91 -17.26 17.13
N LYS A 147 -9.97 -17.15 17.94
CA LYS A 147 -10.22 -15.93 18.73
C LYS A 147 -9.14 -15.72 19.79
N ALA A 148 -8.65 -16.78 20.43
CA ALA A 148 -7.57 -16.67 21.42
C ALA A 148 -6.25 -16.21 20.78
N GLN A 149 -5.93 -16.70 19.58
CA GLN A 149 -4.69 -16.41 18.87
C GLN A 149 -4.68 -14.99 18.28
N TYR A 150 -5.77 -14.56 17.64
CA TYR A 150 -5.80 -13.31 16.88
C TYR A 150 -6.61 -12.18 17.53
N GLY A 151 -7.51 -12.50 18.46
CA GLY A 151 -8.37 -11.51 19.10
C GLY A 151 -7.63 -10.70 20.16
N THR A 152 -7.65 -9.37 20.04
CA THR A 152 -6.92 -8.48 20.96
C THR A 152 -7.80 -7.47 21.69
N ASN A 153 -9.06 -7.30 21.30
CA ASN A 153 -10.00 -6.43 22.02
C ASN A 153 -10.81 -7.21 23.06
N ALA A 154 -11.52 -6.50 23.94
CA ALA A 154 -12.25 -7.08 25.07
C ALA A 154 -13.19 -8.23 24.68
N ASN A 155 -13.83 -8.15 23.51
CA ASN A 155 -14.73 -9.18 22.99
C ASN A 155 -14.13 -10.06 21.88
N LYS A 156 -12.82 -9.95 21.62
CA LYS A 156 -12.05 -10.67 20.57
C LYS A 156 -12.68 -10.59 19.16
N SER A 157 -13.55 -9.62 18.91
CA SER A 157 -14.27 -9.44 17.63
C SER A 157 -13.37 -9.00 16.48
N ASN A 158 -12.19 -8.46 16.80
CA ASN A 158 -11.21 -8.03 15.79
C ASN A 158 -10.29 -9.17 15.30
N ALA A 159 -10.45 -10.40 15.80
CA ALA A 159 -9.58 -11.54 15.49
C ALA A 159 -9.41 -11.77 13.99
N PHE A 160 -10.50 -11.73 13.22
CA PHE A 160 -10.44 -11.99 11.78
C PHE A 160 -9.59 -10.95 11.03
N GLY A 161 -9.87 -9.66 11.25
CA GLY A 161 -9.09 -8.57 10.65
C GLY A 161 -7.62 -8.58 11.08
N LYS A 162 -7.32 -9.03 12.31
CA LYS A 162 -5.96 -9.22 12.81
C LYS A 162 -5.24 -10.38 12.13
N CYS A 163 -5.91 -11.52 11.94
CA CYS A 163 -5.37 -12.63 11.18
C CYS A 163 -4.98 -12.20 9.76
N VAL A 164 -5.90 -11.55 9.03
CA VAL A 164 -5.65 -11.08 7.66
C VAL A 164 -4.48 -10.10 7.62
N SER A 165 -4.48 -9.11 8.53
CA SER A 165 -3.39 -8.12 8.61
C SER A 165 -2.04 -8.75 8.96
N SER A 166 -2.02 -9.79 9.79
CA SER A 166 -0.80 -10.51 10.13
C SER A 166 -0.26 -11.25 8.91
N LYS A 167 -1.08 -12.06 8.24
CA LYS A 167 -0.64 -12.84 7.08
C LYS A 167 -0.15 -11.97 5.92
N VAL A 168 -0.79 -10.83 5.69
CA VAL A 168 -0.36 -9.88 4.64
C VAL A 168 0.99 -9.24 4.96
N LYS A 169 1.29 -8.96 6.23
CA LYS A 169 2.60 -8.42 6.65
C LYS A 169 3.74 -9.43 6.53
N HIS A 170 3.45 -10.72 6.66
CA HIS A 170 4.43 -11.81 6.60
C HIS A 170 4.50 -12.46 5.21
N THR A 171 3.79 -11.93 4.22
CA THR A 171 3.99 -12.36 2.84
C THR A 171 5.28 -11.70 2.33
N PRO A 172 6.32 -12.47 1.96
CA PRO A 172 7.62 -11.94 1.56
C PRO A 172 7.57 -11.06 0.31
#